data_AF-A0A9D5KKA4-F1
#
_entry.id   AF-A0A9D5KKA4-F1
#
_cell.length_a   1.000
_cell.length_b   1.000
_cell.length_c   1.000
_cell.angle_alpha   90.00
_cell.angle_beta   90.00
_cell.angle_gamma   90.00
#
_symmetry.space_group_name_H-M   'P 1'
#
loop_
_entity.id
_entity.type
_entity.pdbx_description
1 polymer ?
#
loop_
_entity_poly.entity_id
_entity_poly.type
_entity_poly.pdbx_seq_one_letter_code
_entity_poly.pdbx_strand_id
1 'polypeptide(L)'
;MSSGKPRHKLVAVAWIVVLTIAGLGTFRDVCAAEPTPINDDWNDQSDMANAEYGKSVASAGDVDGDGYSDVIVGCHKYTNGETHEGAVFVYLGNTTGLGSSPHISFESDSFSARVGGAVASAGDLNGDGYSD
;
A
#
# COMPACT_ATOMS: atom_id res chain seq x y z
N MET A 1 32.18 6.32 34.28
CA MET A 1 31.27 6.32 33.12
C MET A 1 32.00 5.73 31.94
N SER A 2 31.56 4.59 31.41
CA SER A 2 31.90 4.11 30.06
C SER A 2 30.80 3.13 29.63
N SER A 3 30.31 3.27 28.41
CA SER A 3 29.04 2.69 27.95
C SER A 3 29.22 1.34 27.26
N GLY A 4 28.60 0.30 27.82
CA GLY A 4 28.43 -0.97 27.12
C GLY A 4 27.33 -0.88 26.07
N LYS A 5 27.66 -0.49 24.83
CA LYS A 5 26.72 -0.52 23.70
C LYS A 5 26.48 -1.98 23.27
N PRO A 6 25.22 -2.46 23.18
CA PRO A 6 24.96 -3.84 22.77
C PRO A 6 25.37 -4.07 21.32
N ARG A 7 25.96 -5.24 21.05
CA ARG A 7 26.38 -5.66 19.70
C ARG A 7 25.20 -6.30 18.98
N HIS A 8 24.84 -5.76 17.83
CA HIS A 8 23.85 -6.35 16.93
C HIS A 8 24.34 -7.73 16.47
N LYS A 9 23.49 -8.75 16.57
CA LYS A 9 23.79 -10.09 16.03
C LYS A 9 23.51 -10.07 14.53
N LEU A 10 24.55 -10.25 13.72
CA LEU A 10 24.39 -10.57 12.30
C LEU A 10 23.68 -11.92 12.17
N VAL A 11 22.61 -11.95 11.38
CA VAL A 11 22.09 -13.19 10.79
C VAL A 11 22.41 -13.12 9.31
N ALA A 12 23.43 -13.87 8.89
CA ALA A 12 23.80 -13.97 7.49
C ALA A 12 22.99 -15.08 6.82
N VAL A 13 22.40 -14.79 5.66
CA VAL A 13 21.85 -15.80 4.74
C VAL A 13 22.36 -15.49 3.34
N ALA A 14 23.35 -16.26 2.88
CA ALA A 14 23.72 -16.38 1.47
C ALA A 14 22.84 -17.50 0.84
N TRP A 15 22.68 -17.66 -0.48
CA TRP A 15 23.74 -17.96 -1.44
C TRP A 15 23.25 -18.01 -2.91
N ILE A 16 24.19 -17.82 -3.86
CA ILE A 16 24.32 -18.52 -5.19
C ILE A 16 23.32 -18.16 -6.33
N VAL A 17 23.67 -18.08 -7.64
CA VAL A 17 24.91 -17.90 -8.46
C VAL A 17 24.47 -17.74 -9.94
N VAL A 18 25.17 -16.94 -10.77
CA VAL A 18 25.53 -17.28 -12.17
C VAL A 18 26.87 -16.58 -12.53
N LEU A 19 27.76 -17.26 -13.28
CA LEU A 19 29.10 -16.82 -13.66
C LEU A 19 29.29 -16.87 -15.19
N THR A 20 29.68 -15.75 -15.82
CA THR A 20 30.31 -15.59 -17.18
C THR A 20 30.49 -14.09 -17.47
N ILE A 21 31.46 -13.53 -18.23
CA ILE A 21 32.73 -13.96 -18.87
C ILE A 21 33.86 -13.01 -18.36
N ALA A 22 35.14 -13.38 -18.52
CA ALA A 22 36.30 -12.52 -18.16
C ALA A 22 36.46 -11.27 -19.06
N GLY A 23 36.71 -10.10 -18.46
CA GLY A 23 37.05 -8.88 -19.20
C GLY A 23 37.14 -7.61 -18.35
N LEU A 24 38.36 -7.28 -17.90
CA LEU A 24 38.83 -5.98 -17.40
C LEU A 24 37.79 -4.87 -17.15
N GLY A 25 37.26 -4.85 -15.93
CA GLY A 25 36.65 -3.67 -15.33
C GLY A 25 36.77 -3.79 -13.81
N THR A 26 37.41 -2.85 -13.14
CA THR A 26 37.24 -2.74 -11.69
C THR A 26 35.82 -2.29 -11.45
N PHE A 27 35.01 -3.17 -10.88
CA PHE A 27 33.70 -2.81 -10.33
C PHE A 27 33.96 -1.84 -9.17
N ARG A 28 34.07 -0.55 -9.49
CA ARG A 28 34.02 0.55 -8.52
C ARG A 28 32.62 0.45 -7.95
N ASP A 29 32.54 0.05 -6.68
CA ASP A 29 31.30 -0.20 -5.92
C ASP A 29 30.09 0.34 -6.67
N VAL A 30 29.37 -0.56 -7.36
CA VAL A 30 27.93 -0.37 -7.42
C VAL A 30 27.55 -0.46 -5.96
N CYS A 31 27.43 0.68 -5.30
CA CYS A 31 26.75 0.71 -4.03
C CYS A 31 25.40 0.08 -4.35
N ALA A 32 25.19 -1.13 -3.85
CA ALA A 32 23.87 -1.65 -3.76
C ALA A 32 23.14 -0.58 -2.97
N ALA A 33 22.27 0.17 -3.65
CA ALA A 33 21.08 0.62 -2.99
C ALA A 33 20.46 -0.67 -2.47
N GLU A 34 20.71 -0.96 -1.19
CA GLU A 34 19.98 -1.96 -0.43
C GLU A 34 18.54 -1.79 -0.86
N PRO A 35 17.86 -2.82 -1.40
CA PRO A 35 16.55 -2.65 -2.02
C PRO A 35 15.71 -1.86 -1.03
N THR A 36 15.33 -0.63 -1.45
CA THR A 36 14.70 0.36 -0.57
C THR A 36 13.56 -0.38 0.12
N PRO A 37 13.54 -0.48 1.47
CA PRO A 37 12.64 -1.39 2.14
C PRO A 37 11.21 -1.15 1.66
N ILE A 38 10.73 -2.06 0.80
CA ILE A 38 9.34 -2.09 0.41
C ILE A 38 8.56 -2.30 1.69
N ASN A 39 7.49 -1.54 1.88
CA ASN A 39 6.62 -1.70 3.03
C ASN A 39 5.71 -2.92 2.83
N ASP A 40 6.34 -4.09 2.73
CA ASP A 40 5.76 -5.45 2.59
C ASP A 40 4.87 -5.85 3.80
N ASP A 41 4.50 -4.88 4.63
CA ASP A 41 3.82 -4.92 5.92
C ASP A 41 2.69 -3.86 5.98
N TRP A 42 2.14 -3.45 4.82
CA TRP A 42 0.91 -2.63 4.78
C TRP A 42 -0.26 -3.44 5.35
N ASN A 43 -0.55 -3.17 6.62
CA ASN A 43 -1.56 -3.85 7.41
C ASN A 43 -2.49 -2.79 8.04
N ASP A 44 -3.41 -2.26 7.23
CA ASP A 44 -4.49 -1.40 7.72
C ASP A 44 -5.79 -2.19 7.93
N GLN A 45 -6.60 -1.73 8.88
CA GLN A 45 -7.81 -2.39 9.35
C GLN A 45 -8.79 -1.35 9.92
N SER A 46 -10.09 -1.60 9.78
CA SER A 46 -11.07 -0.82 10.55
C SER A 46 -10.95 -1.08 12.05
N ASP A 47 -11.09 -0.03 12.83
CA ASP A 47 -11.26 -0.02 14.28
C ASP A 47 -12.59 -0.65 14.74
N MET A 48 -13.57 -0.79 13.83
CA MET A 48 -14.88 -1.35 14.10
C MET A 48 -14.93 -2.86 13.83
N ALA A 49 -15.21 -3.64 14.89
CA ALA A 49 -15.41 -5.08 14.78
C ALA A 49 -16.57 -5.46 13.84
N ASN A 50 -16.31 -6.39 12.91
CA ASN A 50 -17.26 -6.88 11.90
C ASN A 50 -17.69 -5.86 10.81
N ALA A 51 -16.99 -4.73 10.67
CA ALA A 51 -17.22 -3.78 9.58
C ALA A 51 -16.92 -4.36 8.17
N GLU A 52 -16.29 -5.54 8.11
CA GLU A 52 -15.83 -6.19 6.87
C GLU A 52 -14.96 -5.23 6.04
N TYR A 53 -14.00 -4.59 6.69
CA TYR A 53 -12.90 -3.91 6.00
C TYR A 53 -12.15 -4.91 5.10
N GLY A 54 -11.78 -4.49 3.89
CA GLY A 54 -11.26 -5.41 2.88
C GLY A 54 -12.32 -6.30 2.25
N LYS A 55 -13.63 -5.96 2.35
CA LYS A 55 -14.70 -6.75 1.71
C LYS A 55 -14.51 -6.84 0.20
N SER A 56 -14.12 -5.72 -0.38
CA SER A 56 -13.75 -5.58 -1.77
C SER A 56 -12.50 -4.71 -1.84
N VAL A 57 -11.58 -5.06 -2.75
CA VAL A 57 -10.32 -4.35 -2.96
C VAL A 57 -10.05 -4.33 -4.45
N ALA A 58 -9.64 -3.18 -4.97
CA ALA A 58 -9.17 -3.02 -6.34
C ALA A 58 -8.00 -2.03 -6.37
N SER A 59 -7.23 -2.03 -7.46
CA SER A 59 -6.44 -0.83 -7.76
C SER A 59 -7.40 0.29 -8.15
N ALA A 60 -7.08 1.51 -7.72
CA ALA A 60 -7.78 2.72 -8.12
C ALA A 60 -7.19 3.36 -9.39
N GLY A 61 -6.10 2.80 -9.95
CA GLY A 61 -5.28 3.47 -10.95
C GLY A 61 -4.31 4.46 -10.28
N ASP A 62 -3.89 5.49 -11.00
CA ASP A 62 -3.16 6.65 -10.46
C ASP A 62 -4.17 7.79 -10.31
N VAL A 63 -4.59 8.11 -9.08
CA VAL A 63 -5.67 9.08 -8.81
C VAL A 63 -5.16 10.45 -8.36
N ASP A 64 -3.87 10.59 -8.03
CA ASP A 64 -3.25 11.87 -7.66
C ASP A 64 -2.14 12.35 -8.61
N GLY A 65 -1.80 11.55 -9.62
CA GLY A 65 -0.91 11.87 -10.74
C GLY A 65 0.58 11.77 -10.39
N ASP A 66 0.94 11.04 -9.34
CA ASP A 66 2.33 10.91 -8.88
C ASP A 66 3.14 9.83 -9.63
N GLY A 67 2.47 9.02 -10.46
CA GLY A 67 3.06 7.94 -11.27
C GLY A 67 3.07 6.56 -10.60
N TYR A 68 2.50 6.42 -9.41
CA TYR A 68 2.29 5.13 -8.73
C TYR A 68 0.83 4.69 -8.82
N SER A 69 0.56 3.41 -8.56
CA SER A 69 -0.81 2.89 -8.55
C SER A 69 -1.34 2.80 -7.13
N ASP A 70 -2.54 3.35 -6.96
CA ASP A 70 -3.29 3.47 -5.73
C ASP A 70 -4.23 2.27 -5.54
N VAL A 71 -4.78 2.15 -4.32
CA VAL A 71 -5.68 1.07 -3.92
C VAL A 71 -6.93 1.62 -3.27
N ILE A 72 -8.08 1.07 -3.66
CA ILE A 72 -9.39 1.36 -3.09
C ILE A 72 -9.92 0.13 -2.31
N VAL A 73 -10.39 0.37 -1.10
CA VAL A 73 -10.85 -0.66 -0.15
C VAL A 73 -12.27 -0.37 0.30
N GLY A 74 -13.16 -1.35 0.12
CA GLY A 74 -14.55 -1.31 0.56
C GLY A 74 -14.77 -1.94 1.94
N CYS A 75 -15.64 -1.31 2.74
CA CYS A 75 -15.95 -1.66 4.13
C CYS A 75 -17.48 -1.61 4.36
N HIS A 76 -18.23 -2.50 3.70
CA HIS A 76 -19.70 -2.43 3.56
C HIS A 76 -20.54 -2.60 4.83
N LYS A 77 -19.93 -2.91 5.98
CA LYS A 77 -20.61 -2.96 7.28
C LYS A 77 -20.12 -1.88 8.25
N TYR A 78 -19.30 -0.94 7.80
CA TYR A 78 -18.92 0.24 8.57
C TYR A 78 -20.17 0.99 9.09
N THR A 79 -20.04 1.62 10.26
CA THR A 79 -21.12 2.31 10.98
C THR A 79 -20.50 3.43 11.83
N ASN A 80 -20.85 4.67 11.53
CA ASN A 80 -20.33 5.90 12.11
C ASN A 80 -21.43 6.99 12.18
N GLY A 81 -22.63 6.57 12.54
CA GLY A 81 -23.83 7.40 12.54
C GLY A 81 -25.03 6.57 12.14
N GLU A 82 -24.91 5.87 11.00
CA GLU A 82 -25.96 5.03 10.45
C GLU A 82 -25.55 3.55 10.32
N THR A 83 -26.44 2.65 10.76
CA THR A 83 -26.09 1.22 10.89
C THR A 83 -25.88 0.56 9.52
N HIS A 84 -24.68 0.03 9.29
CA HIS A 84 -24.22 -0.54 8.02
C HIS A 84 -24.33 0.42 6.83
N GLU A 85 -24.11 1.71 7.02
CA GLU A 85 -23.97 2.67 5.92
C GLU A 85 -22.83 2.28 4.97
N GLY A 86 -21.76 1.69 5.52
CA GLY A 86 -20.58 1.28 4.78
C GLY A 86 -19.65 2.45 4.46
N ALA A 87 -18.40 2.11 4.18
CA ALA A 87 -17.36 3.08 3.84
C ALA A 87 -16.47 2.58 2.69
N VAL A 88 -15.78 3.52 2.05
CA VAL A 88 -14.75 3.27 1.04
C VAL A 88 -13.53 4.13 1.36
N PHE A 89 -12.34 3.54 1.24
CA PHE A 89 -11.07 4.16 1.59
C PHE A 89 -10.10 4.07 0.40
N VAL A 90 -9.42 5.16 0.06
CA VAL A 90 -8.38 5.20 -0.99
C VAL A 90 -7.01 5.44 -0.36
N TYR A 91 -6.06 4.59 -0.70
CA TYR A 91 -4.68 4.63 -0.22
C TYR A 91 -3.76 4.91 -1.40
N LEU A 92 -2.95 5.96 -1.27
CA LEU A 92 -1.99 6.32 -2.29
C LEU A 92 -0.80 5.36 -2.31
N GLY A 93 -0.33 5.05 -3.52
CA GLY A 93 0.99 4.48 -3.76
C GLY A 93 2.10 5.47 -3.44
N ASN A 94 3.35 5.01 -3.55
CA ASN A 94 4.58 5.79 -3.57
C ASN A 94 5.78 4.84 -3.75
N THR A 95 6.99 5.41 -3.79
CA THR A 95 8.28 4.68 -3.89
C THR A 95 8.51 3.56 -2.86
N THR A 96 7.82 3.56 -1.71
CA THR A 96 7.96 2.54 -0.67
C THR A 96 6.77 1.58 -0.58
N GLY A 97 5.70 1.81 -1.34
CA GLY A 97 4.46 1.03 -1.35
C GLY A 97 3.25 1.89 -0.96
N LEU A 98 2.27 1.35 -0.21
CA LEU A 98 1.04 2.09 0.12
C LEU A 98 1.21 3.00 1.35
N GLY A 99 0.50 4.13 1.36
CA GLY A 99 0.38 5.00 2.53
C GLY A 99 -0.29 4.30 3.73
N SER A 100 0.15 4.61 4.95
CA SER A 100 -0.38 4.02 6.19
C SER A 100 -1.67 4.67 6.71
N SER A 101 -2.33 5.49 5.88
CA SER A 101 -3.58 6.18 6.18
C SER A 101 -4.30 6.49 4.88
N PRO A 102 -5.64 6.42 4.82
CA PRO A 102 -6.37 6.76 3.61
C PRO A 102 -6.21 8.24 3.28
N HIS A 103 -6.02 8.56 2.00
CA HIS A 103 -6.09 9.92 1.47
C HIS A 103 -7.54 10.38 1.34
N ILE A 104 -8.43 9.47 0.93
CA ILE A 104 -9.87 9.71 0.82
C ILE A 104 -10.60 8.65 1.64
N SER A 105 -11.56 9.10 2.47
CA SER A 105 -12.55 8.27 3.13
C SER A 105 -13.94 8.76 2.74
N PHE A 106 -14.80 7.86 2.25
CA PHE A 106 -16.18 8.16 1.86
C PHE A 106 -17.15 7.24 2.61
N GLU A 107 -18.19 7.84 3.17
CA GLU A 107 -19.29 7.21 3.88
C GLU A 107 -20.62 7.66 3.24
N SER A 108 -21.71 6.92 3.45
CA SER A 108 -22.98 7.18 2.76
C SER A 108 -24.06 7.88 3.60
N ASP A 109 -23.82 8.09 4.89
CA ASP A 109 -24.75 8.71 5.86
C ASP A 109 -26.17 8.11 5.79
N SER A 110 -26.29 6.82 5.48
CA SER A 110 -27.55 6.18 5.05
C SER A 110 -27.72 4.76 5.60
N PHE A 111 -28.79 4.55 6.37
CA PHE A 111 -29.10 3.27 7.00
C PHE A 111 -29.06 2.07 6.03
N SER A 112 -28.16 1.12 6.29
CA SER A 112 -27.93 -0.11 5.52
C SER A 112 -27.64 0.05 4.01
N ALA A 113 -27.14 1.21 3.58
CA ALA A 113 -26.75 1.45 2.19
C ALA A 113 -25.56 0.59 1.72
N ARG A 114 -24.66 0.19 2.63
CA ARG A 114 -23.57 -0.77 2.39
C ARG A 114 -22.62 -0.39 1.25
N VAL A 115 -22.24 0.89 1.17
CA VAL A 115 -21.23 1.32 0.19
C VAL A 115 -19.89 0.63 0.45
N GLY A 116 -19.10 0.37 -0.59
CA GLY A 116 -17.92 -0.51 -0.50
C GLY A 116 -18.24 -2.01 -0.52
N GLY A 117 -19.47 -2.41 -0.84
CA GLY A 117 -19.81 -3.82 -1.11
C GLY A 117 -19.07 -4.42 -2.32
N ALA A 118 -18.77 -3.57 -3.31
CA ALA A 118 -17.87 -3.83 -4.42
C ALA A 118 -17.18 -2.52 -4.83
N VAL A 119 -15.92 -2.60 -5.27
CA VAL A 119 -15.13 -1.49 -5.80
C VAL A 119 -14.35 -1.96 -7.03
N ALA A 120 -14.13 -1.06 -7.98
CA ALA A 120 -13.29 -1.24 -9.17
C ALA A 120 -12.93 0.15 -9.70
N SER A 121 -11.72 0.34 -10.22
CA SER A 121 -11.40 1.52 -11.04
C SER A 121 -12.05 1.39 -12.43
N ALA A 122 -12.45 2.52 -12.98
CA ALA A 122 -12.87 2.66 -14.36
C ALA A 122 -11.71 3.01 -15.32
N GLY A 123 -10.54 3.36 -14.76
CA GLY A 123 -9.44 4.02 -15.47
C GLY A 123 -9.76 5.50 -15.73
N ASP A 124 -8.90 6.19 -16.48
CA ASP A 124 -9.20 7.54 -16.96
C ASP A 124 -10.37 7.50 -17.98
N LEU A 125 -11.58 7.83 -17.52
CA LEU A 125 -12.77 7.89 -18.37
C LEU A 125 -12.91 9.25 -19.07
N ASN A 126 -12.33 10.30 -18.49
CA ASN A 126 -12.63 11.69 -18.85
C ASN A 126 -11.53 12.34 -19.73
N GLY A 127 -10.31 11.79 -19.70
CA GLY A 127 -9.14 12.17 -20.48
C GLY A 127 -8.26 13.24 -19.84
N ASP A 128 -8.35 13.45 -18.52
CA ASP A 128 -7.55 14.46 -17.79
C ASP A 128 -6.19 13.93 -17.29
N GLY A 129 -5.95 12.62 -17.39
CA GLY A 129 -4.70 11.97 -16.96
C GLY A 129 -4.76 11.38 -15.55
N TYR A 130 -5.91 11.43 -14.87
CA TYR A 130 -6.15 10.79 -13.58
C TYR A 130 -7.12 9.61 -13.74
N SER A 131 -7.09 8.65 -12.81
CA SER A 131 -7.97 7.48 -12.86
C SER A 131 -9.28 7.70 -12.09
N ASP A 132 -10.41 7.30 -12.68
CA ASP A 132 -11.75 7.30 -12.08
C ASP A 132 -12.14 5.95 -11.43
#